data_AF-A0A1V4M662-F1
#
_entry.id   AF-A0A1V4M662-F1
#
_cell.length_a   1.000
_cell.length_b   1.000
_cell.length_c   1.000
_cell.angle_alpha   90.00
_cell.angle_beta   90.00
_cell.angle_gamma   90.00
#
_symmetry.space_group_name_H-M   'P 1'
#
loop_
_entity.id
_entity.type
_entity.pdbx_description
1 polymer ?
#
loop_
_entity_poly.entity_id
_entity_poly.type
_entity_poly.pdbx_seq_one_letter_code
_entity_poly.pdbx_strand_id
1 'polypeptide(L)'
;MNNLSVKPGENNNIQTPLKRIFILLAAVLVLVVLYLLPLDIFNATGVEPLLTAEGKAALAVLAFVIILWVTEAVPFVIAALIGLLLVPLLGLHPLKETVAYGFGNTVVVFFIGILVISSGLTRSGLADRLTAAIINRVGFNPRKLVLVFMMLGALLSMWIVNMSVSAILLPVALNILHRCRALPLKSNFGRSLMIAVAWGPAIGGISTPVGNGANVVALGYLRDLAGIQIDFLRWMIVGVPAALLILPLAYLLLVRVFPPEPVSEEILAGLPVKGSAKKEKLTAREIKALTIFLLAVVFWVGDPLLILLTGYSVPIEIVALAAAALFFLPGIDLLSWKEAQKDVDWGAIVLIAAGLSLGSVIYETGAAGWLSAIAFSPLGSLTLAVRIILAVLAVEVLKVFFSSNTVTGVIMVPLVIALAAELNLNPWMLAGPVAIATSLAFLLVTSSPTNVIPYSAGYFSIRDFLKAGLLLTLIVPFCITASFLIFGSFLH
;
A
#
# COMPACT_ATOMS: atom_id res chain seq x y z
N MET A 1 -8.16 -8.77 36.88
CA MET A 1 -7.09 -7.99 37.51
C MET A 1 -6.37 -7.18 36.45
N ASN A 2 -6.58 -5.86 36.53
CA ASN A 2 -5.79 -4.70 36.08
C ASN A 2 -5.02 -4.69 34.74
N ASN A 3 -5.44 -3.73 33.90
CA ASN A 3 -4.64 -2.87 33.02
C ASN A 3 -3.57 -3.52 32.14
N LEU A 4 -4.00 -3.99 30.96
CA LEU A 4 -3.17 -3.98 29.75
C LEU A 4 -3.82 -3.06 28.72
N SER A 5 -3.84 -1.75 29.01
CA SER A 5 -3.98 -0.72 27.99
C SER A 5 -2.65 -0.61 27.24
N VAL A 6 -2.37 -1.56 26.35
CA VAL A 6 -1.29 -1.39 25.37
C VAL A 6 -1.82 -0.39 24.35
N LYS A 7 -1.36 0.86 24.43
CA LYS A 7 -1.56 1.85 23.37
C LYS A 7 -0.96 1.27 22.08
N PRO A 8 -1.71 1.18 20.97
CA PRO A 8 -1.13 0.84 19.68
C PRO A 8 -0.32 2.04 19.18
N GLY A 9 0.98 1.88 18.97
CA GLY A 9 1.78 2.83 18.18
C GLY A 9 3.00 3.49 18.83
N GLU A 10 3.36 3.19 20.08
CA GLU A 10 4.64 3.67 20.62
C GLU A 10 5.78 2.73 20.20
N ASN A 11 6.41 3.08 19.07
CA ASN A 11 7.70 2.56 18.66
C ASN A 11 8.69 2.71 19.83
N ASN A 12 9.26 1.61 20.33
CA ASN A 12 10.33 1.59 21.35
C ASN A 12 11.67 2.16 20.84
N ASN A 13 11.66 2.93 19.76
CA ASN A 13 12.76 3.79 19.36
C ASN A 13 12.49 5.18 19.94
N ILE A 14 12.58 5.31 21.27
CA ILE A 14 12.54 6.61 21.94
C ILE A 14 13.85 7.33 21.59
N GLN A 15 13.92 7.88 20.37
CA GLN A 15 14.92 8.88 20.06
C GLN A 15 14.70 10.02 21.04
N THR A 16 15.71 10.31 21.86
CA THR A 16 15.64 11.43 22.78
C THR A 16 15.31 12.70 21.98
N PRO A 17 14.59 13.68 22.55
CA PRO A 17 14.28 14.94 21.87
C PRO A 17 15.54 15.57 21.24
N LEU A 18 16.67 15.45 21.93
CA LEU A 18 17.98 15.89 21.47
C LEU A 18 18.43 15.18 20.17
N LYS A 19 18.27 13.86 20.07
CA LYS A 19 18.60 13.10 18.86
C LYS A 19 17.75 13.53 17.67
N ARG A 20 16.45 13.79 17.87
CA ARG A 20 15.56 14.31 16.80
C ARG A 20 16.01 15.69 16.32
N ILE A 21 16.41 16.57 17.23
CA ILE A 21 16.96 17.89 16.89
C ILE A 21 18.25 17.73 16.07
N PHE A 22 19.18 16.87 16.47
CA PHE A 22 20.40 16.62 15.70
C PHE A 22 20.11 16.08 14.30
N ILE A 23 19.14 15.17 14.14
CA ILE A 23 18.74 14.67 12.82
C ILE A 23 18.13 15.79 11.97
N LEU A 24 17.28 16.63 12.56
CA LEU A 24 16.71 17.79 11.85
C LEU A 24 17.81 18.76 11.39
N LEU A 25 18.76 19.08 12.26
CA LEU A 25 19.91 19.93 11.92
C LEU A 25 20.77 19.31 10.82
N ALA A 26 21.01 17.99 10.87
CA ALA A 26 21.72 17.27 9.83
C ALA A 26 20.97 17.28 8.49
N ALA A 27 19.65 17.10 8.50
CA ALA A 27 18.81 17.20 7.30
C ALA A 27 18.87 18.60 6.69
N VAL A 28 18.74 19.66 7.51
CA VAL A 28 18.89 21.05 7.07
C VAL A 28 20.29 21.29 6.50
N LEU A 29 21.34 20.77 7.14
CA LEU A 29 22.70 20.89 6.64
C LEU A 29 22.84 20.24 5.26
N VAL A 30 22.30 19.03 5.06
CA VAL A 30 22.30 18.36 3.75
C VAL A 30 21.56 19.18 2.70
N LEU A 31 20.40 19.73 3.03
CA LEU A 31 19.65 20.62 2.15
C LEU A 31 20.49 21.83 1.74
N VAL A 32 21.07 22.53 2.71
CA VAL A 32 21.86 23.74 2.46
C VAL A 32 23.10 23.43 1.63
N VAL A 33 23.80 22.33 1.94
CA VAL A 33 24.97 21.89 1.18
C VAL A 33 24.58 21.58 -0.27
N LEU A 34 23.56 20.75 -0.50
CA LEU A 34 23.12 20.40 -1.87
C LEU A 34 22.65 21.62 -2.65
N TYR A 35 21.93 22.54 -2.00
CA TYR A 35 21.44 23.77 -2.61
C TYR A 35 22.59 24.71 -3.02
N LEU A 36 23.61 24.87 -2.16
CA LEU A 36 24.73 25.78 -2.39
C LEU A 36 25.87 25.19 -3.24
N LEU A 37 25.95 23.86 -3.39
CA LEU A 37 26.96 23.22 -4.23
C LEU A 37 26.86 23.72 -5.69
N PRO A 38 27.99 24.05 -6.35
CA PRO A 38 28.00 24.45 -7.75
C PRO A 38 27.33 23.41 -8.66
N LEU A 39 26.49 23.87 -9.59
CA LEU A 39 25.76 23.00 -10.52
C LEU A 39 26.72 22.15 -11.37
N ASP A 40 27.89 22.70 -11.70
CA ASP A 40 28.93 22.02 -12.49
C ASP A 40 29.40 20.71 -11.87
N ILE A 41 29.34 20.56 -10.54
CA ILE A 41 29.72 19.32 -9.87
C ILE A 41 28.76 18.18 -10.23
N PHE A 42 27.46 18.47 -10.35
CA PHE A 42 26.45 17.49 -10.72
C PHE A 42 26.52 17.15 -12.22
N ASN A 43 26.76 18.18 -13.04
CA ASN A 43 26.85 18.05 -14.49
C ASN A 43 28.22 17.55 -14.99
N ALA A 44 29.24 17.50 -14.12
CA ALA A 44 30.55 16.90 -14.44
C ALA A 44 30.46 15.41 -14.81
N THR A 45 29.36 14.74 -14.45
CA THR A 45 29.07 13.36 -14.86
C THR A 45 28.86 13.21 -16.37
N GLY A 46 28.53 14.30 -17.08
CA GLY A 46 28.25 14.29 -18.51
C GLY A 46 26.98 13.52 -18.90
N VAL A 47 26.12 13.20 -17.92
CA VAL A 47 24.87 12.48 -18.14
C VAL A 47 23.80 13.44 -18.66
N GLU A 48 23.15 13.07 -19.76
CA GLU A 48 21.99 13.80 -20.30
C GLU A 48 20.67 13.17 -19.79
N PRO A 49 19.65 13.99 -19.48
CA PRO A 49 19.63 15.45 -19.53
C PRO A 49 20.47 16.08 -18.40
N LEU A 50 21.07 17.24 -18.66
CA LEU A 50 21.82 17.98 -17.62
C LEU A 50 20.88 18.47 -16.51
N LEU A 51 21.37 18.45 -15.27
CA LEU A 51 20.63 18.96 -14.13
C LEU A 51 20.49 20.48 -14.23
N THR A 52 19.28 20.99 -14.04
CA THR A 52 18.98 22.42 -13.96
C THR A 52 19.19 22.95 -12.54
N ALA A 53 19.25 24.28 -12.37
CA ALA A 53 19.33 24.88 -11.03
C ALA A 53 18.09 24.54 -10.18
N GLU A 54 16.91 24.58 -10.79
CA GLU A 54 15.63 24.18 -10.18
C GLU A 54 15.63 22.69 -9.83
N GLY A 55 16.10 21.83 -10.74
CA GLY A 55 16.24 20.39 -10.50
C GLY A 55 17.16 20.10 -9.31
N LYS A 56 18.30 20.77 -9.21
CA LYS A 56 19.23 20.65 -8.07
C LYS A 56 18.55 21.06 -6.75
N ALA A 57 17.82 22.17 -6.74
CA ALA A 57 17.11 22.61 -5.55
C ALA A 57 15.96 21.65 -5.18
N ALA A 58 15.26 21.07 -6.16
CA ALA A 58 14.26 20.02 -5.93
C ALA A 58 14.91 18.75 -5.33
N LEU A 59 16.10 18.36 -5.78
CA LEU A 59 16.88 17.27 -5.18
C LEU A 59 17.31 17.56 -3.74
N ALA A 60 17.66 18.81 -3.43
CA ALA A 60 17.97 19.22 -2.06
C ALA A 60 16.75 19.08 -1.13
N VAL A 61 15.56 19.49 -1.58
CA VAL A 61 14.29 19.28 -0.86
C VAL A 61 13.98 17.78 -0.72
N LEU A 62 14.11 17.00 -1.81
CA LEU A 62 13.88 15.57 -1.79
C LEU A 62 14.81 14.86 -0.78
N ALA A 63 16.11 15.17 -0.79
CA ALA A 63 17.08 14.59 0.14
C ALA A 63 16.72 14.92 1.60
N PHE A 64 16.34 16.17 1.87
CA PHE A 64 15.84 16.59 3.18
C PHE A 64 14.63 15.74 3.63
N VAL A 65 13.61 15.63 2.78
CA VAL A 65 12.37 14.90 3.10
C VAL A 65 12.66 13.40 3.26
N ILE A 66 13.52 12.81 2.42
CA ILE A 66 13.95 11.42 2.54
C ILE A 66 14.64 11.17 3.89
N ILE A 67 15.55 12.04 4.32
CA ILE A 67 16.20 11.90 5.64
C ILE A 67 15.14 11.87 6.73
N LEU A 68 14.15 12.77 6.70
CA LEU A 68 13.08 12.78 7.71
C LEU A 68 12.21 11.52 7.65
N TRP A 69 11.87 11.02 6.45
CA TRP A 69 11.08 9.79 6.29
C TRP A 69 11.82 8.53 6.75
N VAL A 70 13.11 8.40 6.45
CA VAL A 70 13.92 7.22 6.82
C VAL A 70 14.22 7.21 8.32
N THR A 71 14.50 8.38 8.89
CA THR A 71 14.86 8.50 10.32
C THR A 71 13.66 8.58 11.26
N GLU A 72 12.45 8.83 10.72
CA GLU A 72 11.24 9.15 11.47
C GLU A 72 11.44 10.27 12.52
N ALA A 73 12.29 11.26 12.23
CA ALA A 73 12.55 12.38 13.15
C ALA A 73 11.27 13.20 13.45
N VAL A 74 10.37 13.27 12.49
CA VAL A 74 9.01 13.83 12.59
C VAL A 74 8.02 12.89 11.90
N PRO A 75 6.70 12.96 12.20
CA PRO A 75 5.71 12.15 11.50
C PRO A 75 5.78 12.34 9.98
N PHE A 76 5.61 11.27 9.21
CA PHE A 76 5.79 11.28 7.74
C PHE A 76 4.95 12.33 7.01
N VAL A 77 3.73 12.60 7.51
CA VAL A 77 2.84 13.64 6.98
C VAL A 77 3.45 15.02 7.17
N ILE A 78 4.04 15.26 8.34
CA ILE A 78 4.68 16.54 8.67
C ILE A 78 5.94 16.73 7.84
N ALA A 79 6.75 15.68 7.65
CA ALA A 79 7.90 15.73 6.74
C ALA A 79 7.49 16.12 5.30
N ALA A 80 6.39 15.55 4.79
CA ALA A 80 5.86 15.89 3.46
C ALA A 80 5.37 17.35 3.39
N LEU A 81 4.69 17.84 4.42
CA LEU A 81 4.23 19.23 4.50
C LEU A 81 5.39 20.23 4.61
N ILE A 82 6.45 19.88 5.35
CA ILE A 82 7.67 20.70 5.39
C ILE A 82 8.34 20.73 4.01
N GLY A 83 8.42 19.59 3.33
CA GLY A 83 8.89 19.54 1.93
C GLY A 83 8.09 20.49 1.04
N LEU A 84 6.76 20.41 1.11
CA LEU A 84 5.85 21.27 0.35
C LEU A 84 6.06 22.76 0.64
N LEU A 85 6.32 23.11 1.91
CA LEU A 85 6.65 24.47 2.33
C LEU A 85 7.99 24.95 1.77
N LEU A 86 8.99 24.06 1.68
CA LEU A 86 10.33 24.41 1.20
C LEU A 86 10.36 24.72 -0.31
N VAL A 87 9.44 24.13 -1.10
CA VAL A 87 9.36 24.37 -2.55
C VAL A 87 9.27 25.86 -2.90
N PRO A 88 8.26 26.62 -2.44
CA PRO A 88 8.19 28.06 -2.74
C PRO A 88 9.26 28.87 -2.02
N LEU A 89 9.72 28.45 -0.84
CA LEU A 89 10.76 29.19 -0.09
C LEU A 89 12.12 29.16 -0.78
N LEU A 90 12.41 28.10 -1.52
CA LEU A 90 13.62 27.97 -2.34
C LEU A 90 13.42 28.47 -3.79
N GLY A 91 12.26 29.07 -4.09
CA GLY A 91 11.96 29.63 -5.41
C GLY A 91 11.75 28.59 -6.51
N LEU A 92 11.45 27.33 -6.17
CA LEU A 92 11.26 26.25 -7.14
C LEU A 92 9.95 26.38 -7.93
N HIS A 93 8.86 26.67 -7.22
CA HIS A 93 7.53 26.70 -7.81
C HIS A 93 6.56 27.51 -6.94
N PRO A 94 5.60 28.25 -7.51
CA PRO A 94 4.59 28.97 -6.74
C PRO A 94 3.72 28.03 -5.89
N LEU A 95 3.50 28.38 -4.61
CA LEU A 95 2.75 27.55 -3.66
C LEU A 95 1.37 27.14 -4.18
N LYS A 96 0.64 28.06 -4.83
CA LYS A 96 -0.71 27.79 -5.35
C LYS A 96 -0.71 26.63 -6.34
N GLU A 97 0.25 26.62 -7.25
CA GLU A 97 0.36 25.61 -8.30
C GLU A 97 0.92 24.31 -7.73
N THR A 98 1.91 24.38 -6.84
CA THR A 98 2.43 23.20 -6.14
C THR A 98 1.33 22.47 -5.35
N VAL A 99 0.51 23.22 -4.60
CA VAL A 99 -0.63 22.66 -3.87
C VAL A 99 -1.68 22.08 -4.83
N ALA A 100 -1.88 22.69 -6.00
CA ALA A 100 -2.84 22.23 -6.98
C ALA A 100 -2.51 20.83 -7.53
N TYR A 101 -1.22 20.50 -7.73
CA TYR A 101 -0.79 19.17 -8.20
C TYR A 101 -1.31 18.02 -7.34
N GLY A 102 -1.34 18.22 -6.01
CA GLY A 102 -1.75 17.19 -5.07
C GLY A 102 -3.11 17.38 -4.43
N PHE A 103 -3.36 18.53 -3.80
CA PHE A 103 -4.62 18.77 -3.06
C PHE A 103 -5.79 19.07 -4.00
N GLY A 104 -5.52 19.55 -5.21
CA GLY A 104 -6.53 19.69 -6.28
C GLY A 104 -6.77 18.41 -7.07
N ASN A 105 -6.07 17.32 -6.73
CA ASN A 105 -6.05 16.10 -7.52
C ASN A 105 -7.29 15.22 -7.28
N THR A 106 -7.99 14.81 -8.33
CA THR A 106 -9.19 13.97 -8.20
C THR A 106 -8.90 12.57 -7.63
N VAL A 107 -7.67 12.06 -7.70
CA VAL A 107 -7.34 10.77 -7.05
C VAL A 107 -7.35 10.86 -5.52
N VAL A 108 -7.13 12.05 -4.95
CA VAL A 108 -7.29 12.28 -3.51
C VAL A 108 -8.77 12.19 -3.13
N VAL A 109 -9.65 12.71 -3.98
CA VAL A 109 -11.11 12.61 -3.82
C VAL A 109 -11.57 11.15 -3.91
N PHE A 110 -11.06 10.39 -4.88
CA PHE A 110 -11.27 8.95 -4.97
C PHE A 110 -10.88 8.23 -3.67
N PHE A 111 -9.70 8.54 -3.12
CA PHE A 111 -9.22 7.92 -1.88
C PHE A 111 -10.06 8.27 -0.65
N ILE A 112 -10.54 9.51 -0.54
CA ILE A 112 -11.49 9.89 0.51
C ILE A 112 -12.76 9.03 0.43
N GLY A 113 -13.34 8.88 -0.77
CA GLY A 113 -14.51 8.03 -0.99
C GLY A 113 -14.27 6.58 -0.58
N ILE A 114 -13.12 6.02 -0.96
CA ILE A 114 -12.70 4.67 -0.55
C ILE A 114 -12.61 4.51 0.96
N LEU A 115 -11.96 5.45 1.66
CA LEU A 115 -11.79 5.35 3.12
C LEU A 115 -13.15 5.36 3.84
N VAL A 116 -14.11 6.14 3.34
CA VAL A 116 -15.50 6.14 3.84
C VAL A 116 -16.20 4.82 3.54
N ILE A 117 -16.13 4.30 2.31
CA ILE A 117 -16.70 2.99 1.95
C ILE A 117 -16.11 1.89 2.83
N SER A 118 -14.79 1.91 3.04
CA SER A 118 -14.06 0.98 3.90
C SER A 118 -14.52 1.05 5.35
N SER A 119 -14.75 2.26 5.90
CA SER A 119 -15.35 2.45 7.24
C SER A 119 -16.76 1.86 7.29
N GLY A 120 -17.59 2.13 6.28
CA GLY A 120 -18.96 1.62 6.19
C GLY A 120 -19.04 0.10 6.12
N LEU A 121 -18.18 -0.52 5.31
CA LEU A 121 -18.05 -1.97 5.19
C LEU A 121 -17.54 -2.62 6.48
N THR A 122 -16.57 -1.99 7.14
CA THR A 122 -16.03 -2.48 8.41
C THR A 122 -17.10 -2.43 9.51
N ARG A 123 -17.83 -1.32 9.62
CA ARG A 123 -18.87 -1.13 10.64
C ARG A 123 -20.16 -1.89 10.39
N SER A 124 -20.40 -2.36 9.17
CA SER A 124 -21.59 -3.16 8.87
C SER A 124 -21.53 -4.56 9.46
N GLY A 125 -20.35 -5.05 9.84
CA GLY A 125 -20.12 -6.43 10.32
C GLY A 125 -20.00 -7.47 9.20
N LEU A 126 -20.06 -7.04 7.94
CA LEU A 126 -19.99 -7.94 6.78
C LEU A 126 -18.65 -8.69 6.71
N ALA A 127 -17.54 -7.99 6.97
CA ALA A 127 -16.20 -8.58 6.97
C ALA A 127 -16.04 -9.64 8.07
N ASP A 128 -16.55 -9.36 9.28
CA ASP A 128 -16.54 -10.30 10.41
C ASP A 128 -17.38 -11.55 10.09
N ARG A 129 -18.58 -11.36 9.51
CA ARG A 129 -19.46 -12.45 9.09
C ARG A 129 -18.82 -13.32 8.02
N LEU A 130 -18.22 -12.71 6.98
CA LEU A 130 -17.54 -13.45 5.91
C LEU A 130 -16.40 -14.30 6.48
N THR A 131 -15.60 -13.71 7.36
CA THR A 131 -14.50 -14.37 8.07
C THR A 131 -15.02 -15.57 8.87
N ALA A 132 -16.05 -15.38 9.70
CA ALA A 132 -16.65 -16.45 10.49
C ALA A 132 -17.28 -17.57 9.63
N ALA A 133 -17.99 -17.21 8.55
CA ALA A 133 -18.65 -18.15 7.66
C ALA A 133 -17.66 -19.07 6.93
N ILE A 134 -16.51 -18.54 6.50
CA ILE A 134 -15.48 -19.31 5.83
C ILE A 134 -14.76 -20.23 6.82
N ILE A 135 -14.42 -19.74 8.01
CA ILE A 135 -13.78 -20.55 9.07
C ILE A 135 -14.67 -21.73 9.48
N ASN A 136 -15.98 -21.52 9.65
CA ASN A 136 -16.92 -22.57 10.03
C ASN A 136 -17.08 -23.68 8.97
N ARG A 137 -16.78 -23.41 7.69
CA ARG A 137 -16.89 -24.40 6.61
C ARG A 137 -15.65 -25.28 6.44
N VAL A 138 -14.47 -24.73 6.71
CA VAL A 138 -13.20 -25.41 6.43
C VAL A 138 -12.86 -26.48 7.47
N GLY A 139 -13.47 -26.39 8.65
CA GLY A 139 -13.15 -27.22 9.80
C GLY A 139 -11.77 -26.87 10.36
N PHE A 140 -11.36 -27.60 11.39
CA PHE A 140 -10.08 -27.31 12.03
C PHE A 140 -8.94 -28.10 11.37
N ASN A 141 -8.07 -27.38 10.65
CA ASN A 141 -6.79 -27.90 10.18
C ASN A 141 -5.77 -26.74 10.11
N PRO A 142 -4.67 -26.77 10.89
CA PRO A 142 -3.72 -25.66 10.98
C PRO A 142 -3.20 -25.15 9.63
N ARG A 143 -2.83 -26.06 8.71
CA ARG A 143 -2.35 -25.69 7.37
C ARG A 143 -3.44 -25.03 6.54
N LYS A 144 -4.66 -25.59 6.56
CA LYS A 144 -5.81 -24.99 5.85
C LYS A 144 -6.18 -23.64 6.44
N LEU A 145 -6.09 -23.46 7.75
CA LEU A 145 -6.37 -22.18 8.40
C LEU A 145 -5.38 -21.09 7.95
N VAL A 146 -4.09 -21.40 7.85
CA VAL A 146 -3.11 -20.45 7.28
C VAL A 146 -3.53 -20.02 5.87
N LEU A 147 -3.87 -20.97 4.99
CA LEU A 147 -4.35 -20.66 3.63
C LEU A 147 -5.63 -19.81 3.65
N VAL A 148 -6.60 -20.18 4.48
CA VAL A 148 -7.87 -19.46 4.61
C VAL A 148 -7.66 -18.02 5.05
N PHE A 149 -6.81 -17.76 6.05
CA PHE A 149 -6.51 -16.41 6.50
C PHE A 149 -5.76 -15.60 5.43
N MET A 150 -4.85 -16.22 4.68
CA MET A 150 -4.21 -15.55 3.54
C MET A 150 -5.22 -15.19 2.45
N MET A 151 -6.10 -16.12 2.06
CA MET A 151 -7.13 -15.87 1.04
C MET A 151 -8.18 -14.86 1.50
N LEU A 152 -8.64 -14.94 2.75
CA LEU A 152 -9.56 -13.97 3.35
C LEU A 152 -8.94 -12.59 3.38
N GLY A 153 -7.69 -12.50 3.86
CA GLY A 153 -6.92 -11.27 3.87
C GLY A 153 -6.82 -10.70 2.48
N ALA A 154 -6.44 -11.52 1.49
CA ALA A 154 -6.29 -11.08 0.12
C ALA A 154 -7.61 -10.57 -0.47
N LEU A 155 -8.69 -11.34 -0.34
CA LEU A 155 -10.01 -11.01 -0.89
C LEU A 155 -10.61 -9.75 -0.26
N LEU A 156 -10.51 -9.60 1.06
CA LEU A 156 -10.99 -8.41 1.76
C LEU A 156 -10.15 -7.18 1.39
N SER A 157 -8.82 -7.33 1.24
CA SER A 157 -7.92 -6.22 0.89
C SER A 157 -8.07 -5.69 -0.53
N MET A 158 -8.77 -6.43 -1.40
CA MET A 158 -9.16 -5.88 -2.71
C MET A 158 -10.11 -4.70 -2.57
N TRP A 159 -10.77 -4.53 -1.42
CA TRP A 159 -11.90 -3.61 -1.25
C TRP A 159 -11.82 -2.76 0.02
N ILE A 160 -10.96 -3.16 0.95
CA ILE A 160 -10.74 -2.53 2.25
C ILE A 160 -9.24 -2.30 2.38
N VAL A 161 -8.83 -1.20 3.02
CA VAL A 161 -7.40 -0.88 3.19
C VAL A 161 -6.68 -1.99 3.97
N ASN A 162 -5.47 -2.35 3.53
CA ASN A 162 -4.69 -3.48 4.07
C ASN A 162 -4.59 -3.53 5.60
N MET A 163 -4.32 -2.40 6.23
CA MET A 163 -4.20 -2.32 7.69
C MET A 163 -5.53 -2.62 8.40
N SER A 164 -6.66 -2.18 7.84
CA SER A 164 -7.98 -2.44 8.39
C SER A 164 -8.33 -3.91 8.29
N VAL A 165 -8.03 -4.57 7.16
CA VAL A 165 -8.24 -6.01 7.01
C VAL A 165 -7.38 -6.80 7.99
N SER A 166 -6.11 -6.44 8.16
CA SER A 166 -5.24 -7.08 9.14
C SER A 166 -5.79 -6.93 10.57
N ALA A 167 -6.30 -5.75 10.92
CA ALA A 167 -6.93 -5.48 12.21
C ALA A 167 -8.23 -6.29 12.43
N ILE A 168 -9.02 -6.52 11.38
CA ILE A 168 -10.23 -7.37 11.42
C ILE A 168 -9.87 -8.84 11.65
N LEU A 169 -8.83 -9.34 10.95
CA LEU A 169 -8.43 -10.75 11.02
C LEU A 169 -7.67 -11.10 12.31
N LEU A 170 -6.91 -10.15 12.87
CA LEU A 170 -6.10 -10.36 14.07
C LEU A 170 -6.86 -10.96 15.27
N PRO A 171 -7.98 -10.39 15.76
CA PRO A 171 -8.68 -10.93 16.91
C PRO A 171 -9.22 -12.34 16.66
N VAL A 172 -9.63 -12.65 15.43
CA VAL A 172 -10.10 -13.98 15.04
C VAL A 172 -8.96 -14.99 15.05
N ALA A 173 -7.79 -14.63 14.48
CA ALA A 173 -6.60 -15.46 14.51
C ALA A 173 -6.12 -15.71 15.96
N LEU A 174 -6.07 -14.65 16.79
CA LEU A 174 -5.71 -14.75 18.20
C LEU A 174 -6.63 -15.69 18.97
N ASN A 175 -7.94 -15.60 18.73
CA ASN A 175 -8.92 -16.46 19.40
C ASN A 175 -8.67 -17.93 19.06
N ILE A 176 -8.36 -18.24 17.80
CA ILE A 176 -7.99 -19.59 17.35
C ILE A 176 -6.72 -20.05 18.05
N LEU A 177 -5.65 -19.24 18.03
CA LEU A 177 -4.37 -19.61 18.65
C LEU A 177 -4.49 -19.86 20.16
N HIS A 178 -5.22 -19.02 20.89
CA HIS A 178 -5.45 -19.20 22.33
C HIS A 178 -6.20 -20.50 22.63
N ARG A 179 -7.24 -20.81 21.85
CA ARG A 179 -7.98 -22.08 22.03
C ARG A 179 -7.11 -23.29 21.71
N CYS A 180 -6.23 -23.17 20.72
CA CYS A 180 -5.26 -24.20 20.37
C CYS A 180 -4.10 -24.32 21.36
N ARG A 181 -4.04 -23.46 22.39
CA ARG A 181 -2.90 -23.33 23.32
C ARG A 181 -1.57 -23.13 22.58
N ALA A 182 -1.62 -22.51 21.40
CA ALA A 182 -0.43 -22.16 20.63
C ALA A 182 0.35 -21.11 21.41
N LEU A 183 1.58 -21.43 21.80
CA LEU A 183 2.39 -20.54 22.61
C LEU A 183 3.12 -19.50 21.73
N PRO A 184 3.11 -18.21 22.10
CA PRO A 184 3.87 -17.16 21.41
C PRO A 184 5.35 -17.53 21.28
N LEU A 185 5.94 -17.25 20.11
CA LEU A 185 7.33 -17.58 19.76
C LEU A 185 7.75 -19.05 19.91
N LYS A 186 6.82 -19.98 20.13
CA LYS A 186 7.11 -21.42 20.20
C LYS A 186 6.36 -22.19 19.13
N SER A 187 5.09 -21.85 18.91
CA SER A 187 4.23 -22.49 17.91
C SER A 187 4.59 -22.09 16.47
N ASN A 188 4.75 -23.06 15.57
CA ASN A 188 4.90 -22.77 14.14
C ASN A 188 3.55 -22.43 13.50
N PHE A 189 2.46 -23.03 13.98
CA PHE A 189 1.12 -22.61 13.63
C PHE A 189 0.86 -21.14 14.01
N GLY A 190 1.27 -20.73 15.21
CA GLY A 190 1.18 -19.34 15.66
C GLY A 190 1.97 -18.37 14.78
N ARG A 191 3.23 -18.71 14.45
CA ARG A 191 4.06 -17.91 13.53
C ARG A 191 3.43 -17.78 12.15
N SER A 192 3.11 -18.91 11.52
CA SER A 192 2.57 -18.94 10.16
C SER A 192 1.20 -18.27 10.06
N LEU A 193 0.32 -18.46 11.05
CA LEU A 193 -1.00 -17.81 11.03
C LEU A 193 -0.90 -16.28 11.19
N MET A 194 -0.04 -15.79 12.09
CA MET A 194 0.13 -14.35 12.28
C MET A 194 0.85 -13.67 11.10
N ILE A 195 1.82 -14.35 10.48
CA ILE A 195 2.42 -13.87 9.23
C ILE A 195 1.38 -13.89 8.09
N ALA A 196 0.49 -14.87 8.04
CA ALA A 196 -0.61 -14.90 7.08
C ALA A 196 -1.59 -13.72 7.23
N VAL A 197 -1.85 -13.28 8.46
CA VAL A 197 -2.66 -12.07 8.77
C VAL A 197 -1.99 -10.78 8.27
N ALA A 198 -0.67 -10.77 8.08
CA ALA A 198 0.05 -9.66 7.45
C ALA A 198 0.09 -9.80 5.91
N TRP A 199 0.51 -10.97 5.43
CA TRP A 199 0.80 -11.20 4.01
C TRP A 199 -0.45 -11.30 3.15
N GLY A 200 -1.54 -11.90 3.66
CA GLY A 200 -2.82 -11.97 2.94
C GLY A 200 -3.31 -10.59 2.51
N PRO A 201 -3.53 -9.65 3.44
CA PRO A 201 -3.92 -8.28 3.11
C PRO A 201 -2.92 -7.56 2.20
N ALA A 202 -1.61 -7.68 2.47
CA ALA A 202 -0.59 -7.05 1.65
C ALA A 202 -0.63 -7.51 0.17
N ILE A 203 -0.81 -8.82 -0.06
CA ILE A 203 -0.93 -9.41 -1.40
C ILE A 203 -2.28 -9.06 -2.02
N GLY A 204 -3.37 -9.02 -1.25
CA GLY A 204 -4.68 -8.60 -1.75
C GLY A 204 -4.69 -7.16 -2.26
N GLY A 205 -4.01 -6.27 -1.53
CA GLY A 205 -4.05 -4.84 -1.76
C GLY A 205 -3.45 -4.37 -3.07
N ILE A 206 -2.72 -5.23 -3.79
CA ILE A 206 -2.22 -4.90 -5.14
C ILE A 206 -3.26 -5.15 -6.23
N SER A 207 -4.30 -5.92 -5.92
CA SER A 207 -5.25 -6.43 -6.92
C SER A 207 -6.13 -5.33 -7.51
N THR A 208 -6.38 -4.27 -6.75
CA THR A 208 -7.26 -3.15 -7.12
C THR A 208 -6.62 -1.82 -6.73
N PRO A 209 -7.07 -0.70 -7.30
CA PRO A 209 -6.66 0.64 -6.87
C PRO A 209 -6.95 0.96 -5.40
N VAL A 210 -7.93 0.28 -4.80
CA VAL A 210 -8.49 0.57 -3.48
C VAL A 210 -7.56 0.17 -2.33
N GLY A 211 -6.81 -0.92 -2.50
CA GLY A 211 -6.18 -1.61 -1.38
C GLY A 211 -5.15 -0.78 -0.59
N ASN A 212 -4.46 0.15 -1.25
CA ASN A 212 -3.39 0.93 -0.64
C ASN A 212 -3.22 2.32 -1.27
N GLY A 213 -2.81 3.30 -0.46
CA GLY A 213 -2.56 4.68 -0.89
C GLY A 213 -1.47 4.84 -1.95
N ALA A 214 -0.46 3.97 -2.00
CA ALA A 214 0.57 4.03 -3.06
C ALA A 214 -0.01 3.70 -4.45
N ASN A 215 -1.04 2.85 -4.53
CA ASN A 215 -1.76 2.59 -5.79
C ASN A 215 -2.44 3.86 -6.29
N VAL A 216 -3.07 4.61 -5.38
CA VAL A 216 -3.71 5.90 -5.67
C VAL A 216 -2.69 6.95 -6.12
N VAL A 217 -1.54 7.04 -5.45
CA VAL A 217 -0.43 7.92 -5.87
C VAL A 217 0.00 7.59 -7.30
N ALA A 218 0.14 6.30 -7.62
CA ALA A 218 0.52 5.89 -8.96
C ALA A 218 -0.50 6.25 -10.03
N LEU A 219 -1.81 6.10 -9.74
CA LEU A 219 -2.87 6.56 -10.62
C LEU A 219 -2.79 8.07 -10.89
N GLY A 220 -2.54 8.86 -9.85
CA GLY A 220 -2.37 10.31 -9.98
C GLY A 220 -1.20 10.67 -10.91
N TYR A 221 -0.02 10.13 -10.63
CA TYR A 221 1.15 10.41 -11.46
C TYR A 221 1.06 9.89 -12.89
N LEU A 222 0.51 8.69 -13.11
CA LEU A 222 0.34 8.17 -14.47
C LEU A 222 -0.58 9.08 -15.29
N ARG A 223 -1.64 9.61 -14.69
CA ARG A 223 -2.52 10.56 -15.35
C ARG A 223 -1.83 11.90 -15.60
N ASP A 224 -1.23 12.48 -14.57
CA ASP A 224 -0.79 13.88 -14.62
C ASP A 224 0.59 14.05 -15.27
N LEU A 225 1.49 13.06 -15.12
CA LEU A 225 2.86 13.11 -15.66
C LEU A 225 3.00 12.35 -16.99
N ALA A 226 2.24 11.27 -17.19
CA ALA A 226 2.33 10.44 -18.40
C ALA A 226 1.11 10.57 -19.33
N GLY A 227 0.04 11.27 -18.93
CA GLY A 227 -1.19 11.36 -19.72
C GLY A 227 -1.96 10.05 -19.83
N ILE A 228 -1.64 9.04 -18.99
CA ILE A 228 -2.23 7.70 -19.05
C ILE A 228 -3.30 7.58 -17.97
N GLN A 229 -4.56 7.48 -18.40
CA GLN A 229 -5.65 7.17 -17.51
C GLN A 229 -5.79 5.65 -17.36
N ILE A 230 -5.51 5.16 -16.15
CA ILE A 230 -5.74 3.77 -15.77
C ILE A 230 -7.07 3.69 -15.04
N ASP A 231 -8.07 3.13 -15.71
CA ASP A 231 -9.36 2.81 -15.09
C ASP A 231 -9.24 1.61 -14.12
N PHE A 232 -10.34 1.34 -13.40
CA PHE A 232 -10.36 0.31 -12.38
C PHE A 232 -10.12 -1.10 -12.95
N LEU A 233 -10.70 -1.41 -14.11
CA LEU A 233 -10.58 -2.72 -14.75
C LEU A 233 -9.16 -2.92 -15.30
N ARG A 234 -8.57 -1.90 -15.92
CA ARG A 234 -7.18 -1.92 -16.42
C ARG A 234 -6.19 -2.26 -15.31
N TRP A 235 -6.39 -1.69 -14.11
CA TRP A 235 -5.58 -2.07 -12.95
C TRP A 235 -5.80 -3.53 -12.57
N MET A 236 -7.06 -3.98 -12.47
CA MET A 236 -7.39 -5.34 -12.07
C MET A 236 -6.83 -6.40 -13.03
N ILE A 237 -6.79 -6.11 -14.33
CA ILE A 237 -6.27 -7.02 -15.37
C ILE A 237 -4.80 -7.40 -15.12
N VAL A 238 -4.00 -6.56 -14.46
CA VAL A 238 -2.62 -6.88 -14.08
C VAL A 238 -2.46 -7.16 -12.59
N GLY A 239 -3.24 -6.49 -11.72
CA GLY A 239 -3.14 -6.63 -10.27
C GLY A 239 -3.67 -7.97 -9.77
N VAL A 240 -4.85 -8.40 -10.24
CA VAL A 240 -5.46 -9.67 -9.81
C VAL A 240 -4.58 -10.86 -10.22
N PRO A 241 -4.09 -10.97 -11.48
CA PRO A 241 -3.22 -12.09 -11.83
C PRO A 241 -1.90 -12.07 -11.06
N ALA A 242 -1.31 -10.90 -10.80
CA ALA A 242 -0.10 -10.81 -9.97
C ALA A 242 -0.35 -11.35 -8.55
N ALA A 243 -1.46 -10.95 -7.92
CA ALA A 243 -1.84 -11.46 -6.60
C ALA A 243 -2.10 -12.99 -6.62
N LEU A 244 -2.76 -13.50 -7.66
CA LEU A 244 -3.02 -14.94 -7.84
C LEU A 244 -1.74 -15.76 -8.06
N LEU A 245 -0.69 -15.18 -8.63
CA LEU A 245 0.62 -15.81 -8.74
C LEU A 245 1.38 -15.79 -7.40
N ILE A 246 1.35 -14.65 -6.69
CA ILE A 246 2.10 -14.47 -5.43
C ILE A 246 1.48 -15.25 -4.28
N LEU A 247 0.15 -15.26 -4.14
CA LEU A 247 -0.55 -15.82 -2.97
C LEU A 247 -0.26 -17.31 -2.72
N PRO A 248 -0.33 -18.21 -3.73
CA PRO A 248 -0.02 -19.62 -3.53
C PRO A 248 1.46 -19.85 -3.18
N LEU A 249 2.37 -19.10 -3.82
CA LEU A 249 3.81 -19.19 -3.55
C LEU A 249 4.13 -18.72 -2.13
N ALA A 250 3.53 -17.61 -1.70
CA ALA A 250 3.65 -17.10 -0.34
C ALA A 250 3.13 -18.11 0.69
N TYR A 251 1.96 -18.72 0.45
CA TYR A 251 1.41 -19.77 1.32
C TYR A 251 2.34 -20.99 1.42
N LEU A 252 2.77 -21.51 0.28
CA LEU A 252 3.62 -22.70 0.21
C LEU A 252 4.96 -22.47 0.90
N LEU A 253 5.56 -21.30 0.70
CA LEU A 253 6.80 -20.89 1.37
C LEU A 253 6.58 -20.79 2.87
N LEU A 254 5.52 -20.11 3.30
CA LEU A 254 5.23 -19.87 4.71
C LEU A 254 5.02 -21.18 5.50
N VAL A 255 4.23 -22.11 4.95
CA VAL A 255 4.00 -23.43 5.55
C VAL A 255 5.22 -24.33 5.49
N ARG A 256 6.17 -24.11 4.58
CA ARG A 256 7.46 -24.83 4.56
C ARG A 256 8.44 -24.27 5.58
N VAL A 257 8.53 -22.95 5.72
CA VAL A 257 9.44 -22.30 6.68
C VAL A 257 8.96 -22.50 8.13
N PHE A 258 7.65 -22.42 8.35
CA PHE A 258 7.00 -22.63 9.64
C PHE A 258 5.92 -23.70 9.51
N PRO A 259 6.28 -25.00 9.44
CA PRO A 259 5.32 -26.09 9.31
C PRO A 259 4.37 -26.11 10.51
N PRO A 260 3.06 -25.83 10.32
CA PRO A 260 2.09 -25.83 11.41
C PRO A 260 2.00 -27.22 12.05
N GLU A 261 2.21 -27.27 13.35
CA GLU A 261 2.03 -28.49 14.14
C GLU A 261 0.56 -28.93 14.18
N PRO A 262 0.28 -30.25 14.25
CA PRO A 262 -1.07 -30.74 14.47
C PRO A 262 -1.57 -30.34 15.87
N VAL A 263 -2.86 -30.03 15.97
CA VAL A 263 -3.53 -29.73 17.25
C VAL A 263 -4.16 -31.01 17.78
N SER A 264 -4.05 -31.26 19.09
CA SER A 264 -4.54 -32.49 19.71
C SER A 264 -6.07 -32.63 19.60
N GLU A 265 -6.54 -33.88 19.44
CA GLU A 265 -7.97 -34.18 19.33
C GLU A 265 -8.78 -33.73 20.54
N GLU A 266 -8.19 -33.74 21.74
CA GLU A 266 -8.81 -33.22 22.96
C GLU A 266 -9.13 -31.72 22.88
N ILE A 267 -8.20 -30.94 22.33
CA ILE A 267 -8.41 -29.51 22.09
C ILE A 267 -9.44 -29.31 20.97
N LEU A 268 -9.44 -30.18 19.96
CA LEU A 268 -10.41 -30.16 18.87
C LEU A 268 -11.84 -30.48 19.32
N ALA A 269 -11.99 -31.39 20.28
CA ALA A 269 -13.28 -31.77 20.85
C ALA A 269 -13.87 -30.68 21.77
N GLY A 270 -13.01 -29.89 22.43
CA GLY A 270 -13.40 -28.74 23.26
C GLY A 270 -13.64 -27.44 22.46
N LEU A 271 -13.19 -27.39 21.20
CA LEU A 271 -13.62 -26.35 20.26
C LEU A 271 -15.09 -26.61 19.91
N PRO A 272 -15.97 -25.59 19.88
CA PRO A 272 -17.29 -25.77 19.33
C PRO A 272 -17.13 -26.18 17.85
N VAL A 273 -17.22 -27.48 17.58
CA VAL A 273 -17.13 -28.11 16.25
C VAL A 273 -18.20 -27.56 15.31
N LYS A 274 -19.24 -26.92 15.89
CA LYS A 274 -20.23 -26.07 15.26
C LYS A 274 -20.56 -24.95 16.24
N GLY A 275 -19.85 -23.83 16.16
CA GLY A 275 -20.28 -22.62 16.85
C GLY A 275 -21.61 -22.16 16.27
N SER A 276 -22.70 -22.45 16.99
CA SER A 276 -23.91 -21.68 17.31
C SER A 276 -24.33 -20.42 16.54
N ALA A 277 -23.57 -19.91 15.58
CA ALA A 277 -24.11 -19.05 14.55
C ALA A 277 -25.12 -19.89 13.77
N LYS A 278 -26.39 -19.81 14.17
CA LYS A 278 -27.50 -20.00 13.24
C LYS A 278 -27.11 -19.30 11.94
N LYS A 279 -27.54 -19.84 10.80
CA LYS A 279 -27.62 -19.07 9.55
C LYS A 279 -28.52 -17.86 9.81
N GLU A 280 -28.00 -16.86 10.52
CA GLU A 280 -28.69 -15.62 10.77
C GLU A 280 -28.77 -14.96 9.40
N LYS A 281 -29.99 -14.62 9.00
CA LYS A 281 -30.21 -13.85 7.78
C LYS A 281 -29.31 -12.60 7.84
N LEU A 282 -28.85 -12.14 6.69
CA LEU A 282 -28.13 -10.88 6.63
C LEU A 282 -28.99 -9.79 7.29
N THR A 283 -28.38 -9.01 8.17
CA THR A 283 -29.05 -7.88 8.79
C THR A 283 -29.33 -6.81 7.74
N ALA A 284 -30.33 -5.96 7.96
CA ALA A 284 -30.61 -4.86 7.05
C ALA A 284 -29.38 -3.96 6.83
N ARG A 285 -28.53 -3.80 7.86
CA ARG A 285 -27.28 -3.05 7.80
C ARG A 285 -26.28 -3.68 6.83
N GLU A 286 -26.08 -4.99 6.95
CA GLU A 286 -25.19 -5.77 6.07
C GLU A 286 -25.69 -5.76 4.62
N ILE A 287 -26.99 -5.92 4.40
CA ILE A 287 -27.59 -5.89 3.05
C ILE A 287 -27.36 -4.54 2.40
N LYS A 288 -27.71 -3.43 3.08
CA LYS A 288 -27.52 -2.08 2.53
C LYS A 288 -26.04 -1.80 2.20
N ALA A 289 -25.12 -2.14 3.12
CA ALA A 289 -23.70 -1.96 2.89
C ALA A 289 -23.18 -2.77 1.70
N LEU A 290 -23.60 -4.05 1.61
CA LEU A 290 -23.27 -4.92 0.49
C LEU A 290 -23.84 -4.39 -0.83
N THR A 291 -25.08 -3.89 -0.85
CA THR A 291 -25.70 -3.32 -2.04
C THR A 291 -24.94 -2.10 -2.53
N ILE A 292 -24.62 -1.14 -1.66
CA ILE A 292 -23.85 0.07 -2.03
C ILE A 292 -22.48 -0.34 -2.60
N PHE A 293 -21.80 -1.28 -1.93
CA PHE A 293 -20.51 -1.76 -2.37
C PHE A 293 -20.58 -2.49 -3.73
N LEU A 294 -21.53 -3.39 -3.93
CA LEU A 294 -21.69 -4.10 -5.20
C LEU A 294 -22.05 -3.13 -6.35
N LEU A 295 -22.86 -2.11 -6.08
CA LEU A 295 -23.13 -1.05 -7.05
C LEU A 295 -21.83 -0.33 -7.45
N ALA A 296 -21.00 0.06 -6.48
CA ALA A 296 -19.70 0.70 -6.75
C ALA A 296 -18.80 -0.21 -7.61
N VAL A 297 -18.70 -1.50 -7.28
CA VAL A 297 -17.92 -2.48 -8.06
C VAL A 297 -18.45 -2.61 -9.49
N VAL A 298 -19.78 -2.64 -9.68
CA VAL A 298 -20.39 -2.71 -11.02
C VAL A 298 -20.03 -1.48 -11.84
N PHE A 299 -20.09 -0.27 -11.28
CA PHE A 299 -19.71 0.94 -12.02
C PHE A 299 -18.21 1.00 -12.30
N TRP A 300 -17.35 0.61 -11.35
CA TRP A 300 -15.91 0.60 -11.55
C TRP A 300 -15.45 -0.41 -12.61
N VAL A 301 -15.91 -1.66 -12.52
CA VAL A 301 -15.52 -2.74 -13.44
C VAL A 301 -16.26 -2.63 -14.77
N GLY A 302 -17.49 -2.13 -14.74
CA GLY A 302 -18.36 -1.98 -15.90
C GLY A 302 -18.14 -0.71 -16.72
N ASP A 303 -17.24 0.19 -16.33
CA ASP A 303 -17.01 1.46 -17.04
C ASP A 303 -16.73 1.27 -18.55
N PRO A 304 -15.86 0.32 -18.98
CA PRO A 304 -15.65 0.08 -20.42
C PRO A 304 -16.92 -0.37 -21.16
N LEU A 305 -17.77 -1.16 -20.51
CA LEU A 305 -19.06 -1.57 -21.07
C LEU A 305 -20.06 -0.41 -21.10
N LEU A 306 -20.05 0.44 -20.08
CA LEU A 306 -20.89 1.64 -20.01
C LEU A 306 -20.55 2.61 -21.14
N ILE A 307 -19.26 2.82 -21.42
CA ILE A 307 -18.79 3.61 -22.56
C ILE A 307 -19.29 3.01 -23.87
N LEU A 308 -19.15 1.68 -24.05
CA LEU A 308 -19.61 1.01 -25.27
C LEU A 308 -21.12 1.17 -25.50
N LEU A 309 -21.92 1.11 -24.45
CA LEU A 309 -23.38 1.16 -24.54
C LEU A 309 -23.96 2.58 -24.61
N THR A 310 -23.30 3.55 -23.96
CA THR A 310 -23.88 4.90 -23.75
C THR A 310 -23.03 6.04 -24.29
N GLY A 311 -21.74 5.80 -24.57
CA GLY A 311 -20.76 6.83 -24.92
C GLY A 311 -20.23 7.65 -23.73
N TYR A 312 -20.67 7.37 -22.49
CA TYR A 312 -20.25 8.09 -21.29
C TYR A 312 -19.38 7.21 -20.39
N SER A 313 -18.30 7.79 -19.86
CA SER A 313 -17.48 7.20 -18.80
C SER A 313 -17.86 7.83 -17.45
N VAL A 314 -17.82 7.04 -16.39
CA VAL A 314 -17.99 7.50 -15.01
C VAL A 314 -16.64 7.34 -14.29
N PRO A 315 -15.90 8.43 -14.08
CA PRO A 315 -14.62 8.41 -13.37
C PRO A 315 -14.69 7.73 -12.01
N ILE A 316 -13.61 7.04 -11.63
CA ILE A 316 -13.55 6.22 -10.41
C ILE A 316 -13.83 7.03 -9.15
N GLU A 317 -13.42 8.30 -9.13
CA GLU A 317 -13.66 9.28 -8.07
C GLU A 317 -15.15 9.60 -7.88
N ILE A 318 -15.92 9.69 -8.97
CA ILE A 318 -17.36 9.96 -8.92
C ILE A 318 -18.08 8.77 -8.30
N VAL A 319 -17.74 7.55 -8.73
CA VAL A 319 -18.29 6.32 -8.16
C VAL A 319 -17.98 6.22 -6.66
N ALA A 320 -16.73 6.51 -6.27
CA ALA A 320 -16.31 6.46 -4.87
C ALA A 320 -17.06 7.49 -4.01
N LEU A 321 -17.22 8.73 -4.49
CA LEU A 321 -17.96 9.78 -3.79
C LEU A 321 -19.45 9.46 -3.70
N ALA A 322 -20.07 8.99 -4.78
CA ALA A 322 -21.48 8.62 -4.78
C ALA A 322 -21.73 7.50 -3.78
N ALA A 323 -20.92 6.45 -3.80
CA ALA A 323 -21.02 5.35 -2.85
C ALA A 323 -20.78 5.81 -1.40
N ALA A 324 -19.78 6.68 -1.16
CA ALA A 324 -19.54 7.27 0.15
C ALA A 324 -20.75 8.08 0.66
N ALA A 325 -21.36 8.92 -0.19
CA ALA A 325 -22.54 9.70 0.16
C ALA A 325 -23.74 8.81 0.51
N LEU A 326 -23.94 7.70 -0.21
CA LEU A 326 -25.02 6.74 0.06
C LEU A 326 -25.00 6.21 1.50
N PHE A 327 -23.82 6.05 2.13
CA PHE A 327 -23.73 5.58 3.52
C PHE A 327 -24.38 6.53 4.54
N PHE A 328 -24.59 7.80 4.20
CA PHE A 328 -25.16 8.83 5.08
C PHE A 328 -26.58 9.26 4.71
N LEU A 329 -27.16 8.73 3.62
CA LEU A 329 -28.49 9.18 3.20
C LEU A 329 -29.58 8.73 4.19
N PRO A 330 -30.60 9.57 4.41
CA PRO A 330 -31.74 9.21 5.25
C PRO A 330 -32.38 7.91 4.80
N GLY A 331 -32.62 7.00 5.75
CA GLY A 331 -33.17 5.67 5.48
C GLY A 331 -32.10 4.62 5.14
N ILE A 332 -30.87 5.01 4.80
CA ILE A 332 -29.71 4.13 4.77
C ILE A 332 -28.99 4.18 6.12
N ASP A 333 -28.56 5.38 6.54
CA ASP A 333 -27.98 5.73 7.85
C ASP A 333 -27.00 4.68 8.40
N LEU A 334 -26.07 4.23 7.55
CA LEU A 334 -25.09 3.20 7.89
C LEU A 334 -23.89 3.75 8.66
N LEU A 335 -23.61 5.04 8.49
CA LEU A 335 -22.52 5.78 9.14
C LEU A 335 -23.01 7.13 9.63
N SER A 336 -22.52 7.56 10.78
CA SER A 336 -22.51 8.99 11.15
C SER A 336 -21.20 9.65 10.72
N TRP A 337 -21.22 10.96 10.46
CA TRP A 337 -19.99 11.68 10.08
C TRP A 337 -18.89 11.57 11.14
N LYS A 338 -19.26 11.56 12.43
CA LYS A 338 -18.31 11.40 13.54
C LYS A 338 -17.62 10.03 13.53
N GLU A 339 -18.32 8.98 13.13
CA GLU A 339 -17.75 7.64 12.97
C GLU A 339 -16.80 7.60 11.78
N ALA A 340 -17.23 8.12 10.62
CA ALA A 340 -16.38 8.19 9.44
C ALA A 340 -15.11 9.01 9.71
N GLN A 341 -15.24 10.18 10.32
CA GLN A 341 -14.11 11.04 10.68
C GLN A 341 -13.10 10.33 11.59
N LYS A 342 -13.56 9.46 12.50
CA LYS A 342 -12.69 8.69 13.41
C LYS A 342 -11.94 7.57 12.70
N ASP A 343 -12.59 6.92 11.73
CA ASP A 343 -12.04 5.75 11.04
C ASP A 343 -11.16 6.12 9.83
N VAL A 344 -11.44 7.26 9.19
CA VAL A 344 -10.70 7.77 8.03
C VAL A 344 -9.29 8.20 8.43
N ASP A 345 -8.28 7.71 7.71
CA ASP A 345 -6.88 8.13 7.89
C ASP A 345 -6.60 9.44 7.14
N TRP A 346 -6.87 10.55 7.82
CA TRP A 346 -6.57 11.90 7.33
C TRP A 346 -5.08 12.12 7.07
N GLY A 347 -4.21 11.42 7.81
CA GLY A 347 -2.76 11.49 7.60
C GLY A 347 -2.37 10.89 6.26
N ALA A 348 -2.95 9.74 5.89
CA ALA A 348 -2.73 9.13 4.57
C ALA A 348 -3.24 10.02 3.43
N ILE A 349 -4.40 10.67 3.58
CA ILE A 349 -4.94 11.61 2.58
C ILE A 349 -3.94 12.77 2.35
N VAL A 350 -3.51 13.42 3.42
CA VAL A 350 -2.56 14.56 3.34
C VAL A 350 -1.21 14.11 2.79
N LEU A 351 -0.73 12.91 3.16
CA LEU A 351 0.52 12.35 2.62
C LEU A 351 0.43 12.13 1.11
N ILE A 352 -0.68 11.60 0.60
CA ILE A 352 -0.87 11.40 -0.85
C ILE A 352 -0.88 12.76 -1.56
N ALA A 353 -1.64 13.74 -1.05
CA ALA A 353 -1.71 15.07 -1.65
C ALA A 353 -0.34 15.78 -1.64
N ALA A 354 0.31 15.89 -0.48
CA ALA A 354 1.64 16.49 -0.39
C ALA A 354 2.68 15.71 -1.22
N GLY A 355 2.57 14.38 -1.23
CA GLY A 355 3.41 13.49 -2.01
C GLY A 355 3.31 13.75 -3.51
N LEU A 356 2.09 13.73 -4.07
CA LEU A 356 1.81 14.07 -5.48
C LEU A 356 2.37 15.45 -5.84
N SER A 357 2.22 16.42 -4.95
CA SER A 357 2.77 17.76 -5.14
C SER A 357 4.30 17.75 -5.24
N LEU A 358 4.97 17.06 -4.31
CA LEU A 358 6.43 16.94 -4.27
C LEU A 358 6.99 16.19 -5.48
N GLY A 359 6.40 15.05 -5.84
CA GLY A 359 6.89 14.28 -6.99
C GLY A 359 6.64 14.98 -8.32
N SER A 360 5.56 15.76 -8.45
CA SER A 360 5.32 16.56 -9.66
C SER A 360 6.39 17.65 -9.80
N VAL A 361 6.75 18.35 -8.72
CA VAL A 361 7.87 19.31 -8.74
C VAL A 361 9.19 18.63 -9.12
N ILE A 362 9.47 17.43 -8.60
CA ILE A 362 10.69 16.69 -8.95
C ILE A 362 10.69 16.29 -10.44
N TYR A 363 9.52 15.96 -11.00
CA TYR A 363 9.38 15.64 -12.41
C TYR A 363 9.55 16.87 -13.31
N GLU A 364 8.81 17.95 -13.05
CA GLU A 364 8.78 19.16 -13.87
C GLU A 364 10.10 19.93 -13.89
N THR A 365 10.83 19.92 -12.77
CA THR A 365 12.17 20.56 -12.68
C THR A 365 13.26 19.78 -13.43
N GLY A 366 12.96 18.60 -13.98
CA GLY A 366 13.91 17.70 -14.65
C GLY A 366 14.78 16.88 -13.70
N ALA A 367 14.60 17.02 -12.38
CA ALA A 367 15.34 16.26 -11.38
C ALA A 367 15.08 14.75 -11.47
N ALA A 368 13.83 14.35 -11.77
CA ALA A 368 13.47 12.95 -11.97
C ALA A 368 14.25 12.31 -13.14
N GLY A 369 14.36 13.01 -14.27
CA GLY A 369 15.10 12.56 -15.46
C GLY A 369 16.59 12.42 -15.19
N TRP A 370 17.19 13.45 -14.59
CA TRP A 370 18.61 13.38 -14.21
C TRP A 370 18.91 12.20 -13.24
N LEU A 371 18.07 12.00 -12.24
CA LEU A 371 18.19 10.84 -11.34
C LEU A 371 17.98 9.52 -12.07
N SER A 372 17.02 9.44 -12.98
CA SER A 372 16.77 8.20 -13.73
C SER A 372 17.93 7.87 -14.64
N ALA A 373 18.48 8.85 -15.35
CA ALA A 373 19.64 8.67 -16.21
C ALA A 373 20.85 8.14 -15.41
N ILE A 374 21.11 8.67 -14.21
CA ILE A 374 22.22 8.18 -13.36
C ILE A 374 21.94 6.79 -12.78
N ALA A 375 20.75 6.57 -12.24
CA ALA A 375 20.43 5.34 -11.52
C ALA A 375 20.16 4.15 -12.47
N PHE A 376 19.66 4.43 -13.67
CA PHE A 376 19.07 3.43 -14.55
C PHE A 376 19.62 3.42 -15.98
N SER A 377 20.61 4.25 -16.34
CA SER A 377 21.27 4.19 -17.66
C SER A 377 21.69 2.76 -18.09
N PRO A 378 22.24 1.88 -17.21
CA PRO A 378 22.56 0.51 -17.58
C PRO A 378 21.35 -0.36 -17.99
N LEU A 379 20.12 0.05 -17.65
CA LEU A 379 18.90 -0.68 -17.98
C LEU A 379 18.48 -0.50 -19.45
N GLY A 380 18.98 0.54 -20.13
CA GLY A 380 18.54 0.92 -21.49
C GLY A 380 18.78 -0.14 -22.57
N SER A 381 19.74 -1.06 -22.37
CA SER A 381 20.06 -2.15 -23.31
C SER A 381 19.36 -3.48 -22.99
N LEU A 382 18.72 -3.58 -21.82
CA LEU A 382 18.11 -4.84 -21.35
C LEU A 382 16.72 -5.06 -21.97
N THR A 383 16.22 -6.30 -21.96
CA THR A 383 14.84 -6.58 -22.40
C THR A 383 13.83 -5.99 -21.41
N LEU A 384 12.61 -5.69 -21.88
CA LEU A 384 11.55 -5.13 -21.01
C LEU A 384 11.31 -5.98 -19.76
N ALA A 385 11.33 -7.31 -19.89
CA ALA A 385 11.18 -8.24 -18.77
C ALA A 385 12.24 -7.99 -17.68
N VAL A 386 13.51 -7.89 -18.06
CA VAL A 386 14.61 -7.66 -17.12
C VAL A 386 14.52 -6.28 -16.49
N ARG A 387 14.12 -5.26 -17.25
CA ARG A 387 13.88 -3.90 -16.71
C ARG A 387 12.83 -3.91 -15.61
N ILE A 388 11.69 -4.59 -15.84
CA ILE A 388 10.62 -4.71 -14.84
C ILE A 388 11.12 -5.44 -13.60
N ILE A 389 11.81 -6.57 -13.76
CA ILE A 389 12.35 -7.35 -12.62
C ILE A 389 13.27 -6.47 -11.77
N LEU A 390 14.20 -5.76 -12.40
CA LEU A 390 15.17 -4.92 -11.68
C LEU A 390 14.52 -3.71 -11.03
N ALA A 391 13.55 -3.07 -11.69
CA ALA A 391 12.80 -1.95 -11.12
C ALA A 391 11.97 -2.39 -9.90
N VAL A 392 11.27 -3.53 -9.98
CA VAL A 392 10.51 -4.08 -8.86
C VAL A 392 11.43 -4.48 -7.71
N LEU A 393 12.55 -5.15 -8.00
CA LEU A 393 13.52 -5.53 -6.96
C LEU A 393 14.14 -4.30 -6.28
N ALA A 394 14.44 -3.24 -7.03
CA ALA A 394 14.95 -1.99 -6.48
C ALA A 394 13.96 -1.38 -5.49
N VAL A 395 12.66 -1.37 -5.81
CA VAL A 395 11.60 -0.92 -4.90
C VAL A 395 11.58 -1.77 -3.63
N GLU A 396 11.62 -3.09 -3.75
CA GLU A 396 11.59 -3.99 -2.59
C GLU A 396 12.78 -3.81 -1.66
N VAL A 397 13.97 -3.59 -2.22
CA VAL A 397 15.18 -3.25 -1.44
C VAL A 397 15.03 -1.88 -0.77
N LEU A 398 14.51 -0.88 -1.48
CA LEU A 398 14.31 0.46 -0.93
C LEU A 398 13.32 0.48 0.23
N LYS A 399 12.30 -0.39 0.21
CA LYS A 399 11.33 -0.50 1.32
C LYS A 399 11.92 -0.90 2.66
N VAL A 400 13.16 -1.40 2.69
CA VAL A 400 13.90 -1.63 3.94
C VAL A 400 14.16 -0.30 4.68
N PHE A 401 14.25 0.82 3.95
CA PHE A 401 14.51 2.15 4.53
C PHE A 401 13.24 2.95 4.84
N PHE A 402 12.09 2.56 4.28
CA PHE A 402 10.84 3.32 4.41
C PHE A 402 9.76 2.55 5.17
N SER A 403 9.17 3.20 6.15
CA SER A 403 8.08 2.66 6.98
C SER A 403 6.67 2.81 6.37
N SER A 404 6.57 3.42 5.17
CA SER A 404 5.30 3.70 4.50
C SER A 404 5.35 3.34 3.03
N ASN A 405 4.44 2.46 2.60
CA ASN A 405 4.21 2.12 1.19
C ASN A 405 3.95 3.37 0.32
N THR A 406 3.10 4.28 0.80
CA THR A 406 2.75 5.52 0.09
C THR A 406 3.97 6.40 -0.17
N VAL A 407 4.85 6.60 0.83
CA VAL A 407 6.12 7.33 0.67
C VAL A 407 6.99 6.70 -0.43
N THR A 408 7.12 5.37 -0.44
CA THR A 408 7.87 4.68 -1.51
C THR A 408 7.26 4.95 -2.89
N GLY A 409 5.93 4.92 -3.01
CA GLY A 409 5.23 5.27 -4.26
C GLY A 409 5.46 6.71 -4.69
N VAL A 410 5.42 7.66 -3.74
CA VAL A 410 5.66 9.09 -3.99
C VAL A 410 7.03 9.35 -4.61
N ILE A 411 8.05 8.61 -4.16
CA ILE A 411 9.42 8.74 -4.67
C ILE A 411 9.60 7.96 -5.97
N MET A 412 9.22 6.69 -6.00
CA MET A 412 9.64 5.78 -7.07
C MET A 412 8.87 5.94 -8.37
N VAL A 413 7.57 6.21 -8.29
CA VAL A 413 6.71 6.28 -9.48
C VAL A 413 7.12 7.40 -10.45
N PRO A 414 7.31 8.67 -10.04
CA PRO A 414 7.69 9.73 -10.98
C PRO A 414 9.08 9.51 -11.58
N LEU A 415 10.01 8.93 -10.82
CA LEU A 415 11.35 8.55 -11.32
C LEU A 415 11.26 7.48 -12.42
N VAL A 416 10.39 6.48 -12.25
CA VAL A 416 10.22 5.41 -13.24
C VAL A 416 9.40 5.89 -14.46
N ILE A 417 8.49 6.84 -14.28
CA ILE A 417 7.82 7.53 -15.40
C ILE A 417 8.85 8.32 -16.22
N ALA A 418 9.74 9.06 -15.57
CA ALA A 418 10.82 9.79 -16.25
C ALA A 418 11.73 8.85 -17.04
N LEU A 419 12.15 7.74 -16.42
CA LEU A 419 12.92 6.70 -17.10
C LEU A 419 12.19 6.13 -18.33
N ALA A 420 10.90 5.85 -18.21
CA ALA A 420 10.13 5.31 -19.33
C ALA A 420 10.06 6.30 -20.50
N ALA A 421 9.90 7.60 -20.20
CA ALA A 421 9.92 8.66 -21.19
C ALA A 421 11.30 8.75 -21.90
N GLU A 422 12.40 8.74 -21.15
CA GLU A 422 13.77 8.76 -21.71
C GLU A 422 14.04 7.55 -22.63
N LEU A 423 13.54 6.37 -22.25
CA LEU A 423 13.71 5.14 -23.03
C LEU A 423 12.68 4.97 -24.15
N ASN A 424 11.77 5.94 -24.36
CA ASN A 424 10.65 5.86 -25.31
C ASN A 424 9.79 4.59 -25.13
N LEU A 425 9.54 4.21 -23.88
CA LEU A 425 8.69 3.07 -23.52
C LEU A 425 7.34 3.56 -23.04
N ASN A 426 6.32 2.69 -23.10
CA ASN A 426 5.06 2.95 -22.43
C ASN A 426 5.27 3.06 -20.90
N PRO A 427 5.02 4.22 -20.27
CA PRO A 427 5.21 4.40 -18.82
C PRO A 427 4.44 3.41 -17.96
N TRP A 428 3.26 2.95 -18.41
CA TRP A 428 2.48 1.95 -17.68
C TRP A 428 3.24 0.64 -17.48
N MET A 429 4.04 0.23 -18.47
CA MET A 429 4.77 -1.05 -18.44
C MET A 429 5.94 -1.07 -17.45
N LEU A 430 6.40 0.10 -16.97
CA LEU A 430 7.45 0.20 -15.94
C LEU A 430 6.92 0.74 -14.61
N ALA A 431 6.12 1.80 -14.64
CA ALA A 431 5.59 2.44 -13.44
C ALA A 431 4.48 1.61 -12.78
N GLY A 432 3.67 0.87 -13.56
CA GLY A 432 2.64 -0.03 -13.04
C GLY A 432 3.21 -1.14 -12.14
N PRO A 433 4.20 -1.94 -12.61
CA PRO A 433 4.87 -2.94 -11.79
C PRO A 433 5.47 -2.37 -10.50
N VAL A 434 6.14 -1.22 -10.61
CA VAL A 434 6.73 -0.49 -9.48
C VAL A 434 5.67 -0.06 -8.48
N ALA A 435 4.54 0.48 -8.95
CA ALA A 435 3.42 0.86 -8.10
C ALA A 435 2.86 -0.34 -7.32
N ILE A 436 2.64 -1.47 -7.99
CA ILE A 436 2.22 -2.73 -7.35
C ILE A 436 3.24 -3.17 -6.29
N ALA A 437 4.53 -3.15 -6.62
CA ALA A 437 5.61 -3.55 -5.73
C ALA A 437 5.71 -2.69 -4.46
N THR A 438 5.39 -1.39 -4.55
CA THR A 438 5.45 -0.49 -3.38
C THR A 438 4.53 -0.94 -2.24
N SER A 439 3.49 -1.74 -2.53
CA SER A 439 2.57 -2.30 -1.53
C SER A 439 3.14 -3.51 -0.78
N LEU A 440 4.12 -4.20 -1.35
CA LEU A 440 4.59 -5.51 -0.89
C LEU A 440 5.81 -5.33 0.03
N ALA A 441 5.62 -5.54 1.33
CA ALA A 441 6.68 -5.42 2.35
C ALA A 441 6.81 -6.73 3.11
N PHE A 442 7.78 -7.56 2.72
CA PHE A 442 7.96 -8.89 3.31
C PHE A 442 9.20 -9.01 4.22
N LEU A 443 10.15 -8.08 4.14
CA LEU A 443 11.42 -8.17 4.89
C LEU A 443 11.33 -7.63 6.31
N LEU A 444 10.77 -6.43 6.47
CA LEU A 444 10.67 -5.75 7.75
C LEU A 444 9.22 -5.57 8.19
N VAL A 445 9.00 -5.79 9.49
CA VAL A 445 7.70 -5.57 10.12
C VAL A 445 7.35 -4.08 10.15
N THR A 446 8.36 -3.21 10.33
CA THR A 446 8.16 -1.75 10.45
C THR A 446 7.81 -1.08 9.12
N SER A 447 7.98 -1.76 7.97
CA SER A 447 7.70 -1.20 6.64
C SER A 447 6.21 -0.91 6.39
N SER A 448 5.30 -1.44 7.20
CA SER A 448 3.86 -1.18 7.05
C SER A 448 3.10 -1.46 8.34
N PRO A 449 2.11 -0.63 8.72
CA PRO A 449 1.17 -0.93 9.81
C PRO A 449 0.50 -2.30 9.67
N THR A 450 0.29 -2.77 8.43
CA THR A 450 -0.28 -4.10 8.11
C THR A 450 0.55 -5.23 8.71
N ASN A 451 1.87 -5.06 8.79
CA ASN A 451 2.78 -6.05 9.37
C ASN A 451 2.89 -5.88 10.90
N VAL A 452 2.88 -4.62 11.38
CA VAL A 452 3.00 -4.29 12.81
C VAL A 452 1.81 -4.83 13.62
N ILE A 453 0.60 -4.76 13.07
CA ILE A 453 -0.63 -5.22 13.75
C ILE A 453 -0.50 -6.67 14.25
N PRO A 454 -0.26 -7.69 13.39
CA PRO A 454 -0.09 -9.06 13.86
C PRO A 454 1.24 -9.31 14.57
N TYR A 455 2.28 -8.51 14.32
CA TYR A 455 3.53 -8.59 15.09
C TYR A 455 3.31 -8.24 16.57
N SER A 456 2.46 -7.25 16.85
CA SER A 456 2.15 -6.82 18.23
C SER A 456 1.53 -7.93 19.10
N ALA A 457 0.99 -8.99 18.48
CA ALA A 457 0.50 -10.18 19.17
C ALA A 457 1.63 -11.09 19.73
N GLY A 458 2.89 -10.87 19.32
CA GLY A 458 4.05 -11.54 19.90
C GLY A 458 4.29 -12.99 19.45
N TYR A 459 3.60 -13.48 18.40
CA TYR A 459 3.75 -14.87 17.95
C TYR A 459 4.94 -15.14 17.03
N PHE A 460 5.49 -14.11 16.38
CA PHE A 460 6.67 -14.22 15.53
C PHE A 460 7.66 -13.09 15.83
N SER A 461 8.96 -13.36 15.64
CA SER A 461 10.02 -12.37 15.77
C SER A 461 10.30 -11.65 14.45
N ILE A 462 11.03 -10.52 14.51
CA ILE A 462 11.52 -9.82 13.29
C ILE A 462 12.36 -10.78 12.43
N ARG A 463 13.17 -11.64 13.07
CA ARG A 463 13.97 -12.66 12.36
C ARG A 463 13.10 -13.69 11.66
N ASP A 464 11.99 -14.10 12.28
CA ASP A 464 11.05 -15.03 11.66
C ASP A 464 10.40 -14.42 10.41
N PHE A 465 9.98 -13.15 10.50
CA PHE A 465 9.40 -12.41 9.38
C PHE A 465 10.40 -12.28 8.22
N LEU A 466 11.63 -11.85 8.51
CA LEU A 466 12.71 -11.73 7.54
C LEU A 466 13.02 -13.08 6.87
N LYS A 467 13.13 -14.16 7.66
CA LYS A 467 13.44 -15.50 7.16
C LYS A 467 12.41 -16.00 6.15
N ALA A 468 11.12 -15.78 6.42
CA ALA A 468 10.07 -16.14 5.47
C ALA A 468 10.04 -15.16 4.27
N GLY A 469 10.20 -13.87 4.53
CA GLY A 469 10.06 -12.84 3.51
C GLY A 469 11.18 -12.77 2.49
N LEU A 470 12.41 -13.18 2.83
CA LEU A 470 13.58 -13.03 1.96
C LEU A 470 13.39 -13.72 0.61
N LEU A 471 13.02 -15.00 0.64
CA LEU A 471 12.80 -15.75 -0.60
C LEU A 471 11.55 -15.29 -1.34
N LEU A 472 10.49 -14.87 -0.63
CA LEU A 472 9.29 -14.33 -1.28
C LEU A 472 9.60 -13.03 -2.04
N THR A 473 10.41 -12.16 -1.44
CA THR A 473 10.89 -10.90 -2.05
C THR A 473 11.61 -11.20 -3.37
N LEU A 474 12.44 -12.24 -3.44
CA LEU A 474 13.11 -12.59 -4.70
C LEU A 474 12.15 -13.17 -5.77
N ILE A 475 11.02 -13.74 -5.38
CA ILE A 475 10.05 -14.38 -6.30
C ILE A 475 9.04 -13.39 -6.87
N VAL A 476 8.66 -12.38 -6.08
CA VAL A 476 7.64 -11.38 -6.43
C VAL A 476 7.95 -10.61 -7.72
N PRO A 477 9.19 -10.14 -7.99
CA PRO A 477 9.54 -9.49 -9.25
C PRO A 477 9.15 -10.31 -10.48
N PHE A 478 9.35 -11.63 -10.44
CA PHE A 478 8.99 -12.52 -11.53
C PHE A 478 7.48 -12.66 -11.70
N CYS A 479 6.74 -12.73 -10.60
CA CYS A 479 5.27 -12.82 -10.63
C CYS A 479 4.63 -11.55 -11.21
N ILE A 480 5.10 -10.38 -10.76
CA ILE A 480 4.64 -9.08 -11.28
C ILE A 480 5.01 -8.96 -12.76
N THR A 481 6.26 -9.29 -13.12
CA THR A 481 6.71 -9.24 -14.52
C THR A 481 5.86 -10.14 -15.42
N ALA A 482 5.61 -11.39 -15.00
CA ALA A 482 4.76 -12.31 -15.76
C ALA A 482 3.35 -11.74 -15.96
N SER A 483 2.75 -11.17 -14.92
CA SER A 483 1.44 -10.54 -15.01
C SER A 483 1.42 -9.38 -16.02
N PHE A 484 2.40 -8.49 -15.98
CA PHE A 484 2.45 -7.34 -16.90
C PHE A 484 2.78 -7.72 -18.34
N LEU A 485 3.68 -8.68 -18.58
CA LEU A 485 4.00 -9.09 -19.95
C LEU A 485 2.82 -9.80 -20.61
N ILE A 486 2.09 -10.63 -19.85
CA ILE A 486 0.92 -11.37 -20.36
C ILE A 486 -0.27 -10.43 -20.49
N PHE A 487 -0.63 -9.69 -19.45
CA PHE A 487 -1.90 -8.96 -19.38
C PHE A 487 -1.78 -7.46 -19.64
N GLY A 488 -0.63 -6.85 -19.34
CA GLY A 488 -0.40 -5.42 -19.51
C GLY A 488 -0.25 -4.98 -20.97
N SER A 489 0.15 -5.89 -21.86
CA SER A 489 0.27 -5.66 -23.30
C SER A 489 -1.08 -5.56 -24.03
N PHE A 490 -2.17 -6.05 -23.43
CA PHE A 490 -3.52 -5.93 -24.01
C PHE A 490 -4.17 -4.56 -23.80
N LEU A 491 -3.45 -3.61 -23.18
CA LEU A 491 -3.97 -2.30 -22.77
C LEU A 491 -3.41 -1.14 -23.62
N HIS A 492 -2.91 -1.43 -24.84
CA HIS A 492 -2.44 -0.44 -25.80
C HIS A 492 -3.56 0.36 -26.45
#